data_AF-A0A3D3E4U8-F1
#
_entry.id   AF-A0A3D3E4U8-F1
#
_cell.length_a   1.000
_cell.length_b   1.000
_cell.length_c   1.000
_cell.angle_alpha   90.00
_cell.angle_beta   90.00
_cell.angle_gamma   90.00
#
_symmetry.space_group_name_H-M   'P 1'
#
loop_
_entity.id
_entity.type
_entity.pdbx_description
1 polymer ?
#
loop_
_entity_poly.entity_id
_entity_poly.type
_entity_poly.pdbx_seq_one_letter_code
_entity_poly.pdbx_strand_id
1 'polypeptide(L)'
;MIKFSAKLRAPYSFINPYGFDYEAWQLSRGVDASGYLLGYDVQSVDRSLEAKLIEFRQEGIARAAALPGKAGQIVPALLFGESGYLNKKAWLDFQMTGTVHLLIVSGLHVSFLILLVMLIWRQFIRLEVLLFSSSHSVLMRLTPIILLGACLLYSYMAGMGVAVQRSGLMLAMAILVSFSRYHWSLFDSWLWVMWMVLVINPLVSLFVGFWFSFAAVGSLLLAHAGIIRTFRNSIISGKIELLYRPQWIVFLTLLPLLWLFQQPASLFSVLLNMLAIPLLAFVILPLS
;
A
#
# COMPACT_ATOMS: atom_id res chain seq x y z
N MET A 1 13.85 16.00 -23.00
CA MET A 1 14.45 17.05 -22.16
C MET A 1 13.63 18.34 -22.32
N ILE A 2 13.04 18.84 -21.23
CA ILE A 2 12.30 20.11 -21.19
C ILE A 2 13.18 21.12 -20.47
N LYS A 3 13.44 22.28 -21.09
CA LYS A 3 14.08 23.40 -20.42
C LYS A 3 12.98 24.37 -19.99
N PHE A 4 12.88 24.65 -18.70
CA PHE A 4 11.84 25.54 -18.21
C PHE A 4 12.40 26.52 -17.19
N SER A 5 11.77 27.68 -17.11
CA SER A 5 11.98 28.65 -16.04
C SER A 5 10.76 28.59 -15.12
N ALA A 6 10.99 28.41 -13.82
CA ALA A 6 9.92 28.32 -12.83
C ALA A 6 10.25 29.20 -11.62
N LYS A 7 9.22 29.81 -11.05
CA LYS A 7 9.34 30.49 -9.75
C LYS A 7 8.99 29.50 -8.65
N LEU A 8 10.02 29.00 -7.98
CA LEU A 8 9.89 28.06 -6.88
C LEU A 8 9.69 28.79 -5.55
N ARG A 9 8.92 28.18 -4.67
CA ARG A 9 8.76 28.56 -3.27
C ARG A 9 8.85 27.31 -2.40
N ALA A 10 9.43 27.46 -1.22
CA ALA A 10 9.33 26.41 -0.22
C ALA A 10 7.84 26.16 0.09
N PRO A 11 7.42 24.89 0.25
CA PRO A 11 6.12 24.63 0.83
C PRO A 11 6.07 25.32 2.19
N TYR A 12 4.99 26.05 2.42
CA TYR A 12 4.71 26.58 3.74
C TYR A 12 3.27 26.20 4.13
N SER A 13 3.07 25.94 5.40
CA SER A 13 1.80 25.60 6.01
C SER A 13 1.52 26.58 7.11
N PHE A 14 0.23 26.79 7.40
CA PHE A 14 -0.14 27.57 8.56
C PHE A 14 0.17 26.73 9.80
N ILE A 15 0.85 27.32 10.79
CA ILE A 15 1.09 26.68 12.09
C ILE A 15 -0.27 26.53 12.78
N ASN A 16 -0.93 25.41 12.52
CA ASN A 16 -2.17 25.03 13.15
C ASN A 16 -1.89 23.76 13.96
N PRO A 17 -1.89 23.84 15.30
CA PRO A 17 -1.68 22.67 16.17
C PRO A 17 -2.68 21.54 15.92
N TYR A 18 -3.82 21.87 15.31
CA TYR A 18 -4.94 20.97 15.03
C TYR A 18 -5.18 20.77 13.52
N GLY A 19 -4.30 21.29 12.67
CA GLY A 19 -4.43 21.28 11.22
C GLY A 19 -3.54 20.23 10.56
N PHE A 20 -3.84 19.93 9.30
CA PHE A 20 -2.97 19.10 8.47
C PHE A 20 -1.64 19.82 8.20
N ASP A 21 -0.54 19.24 8.68
CA ASP A 21 0.80 19.77 8.43
C ASP A 21 1.23 19.49 6.98
N TYR A 22 0.99 20.49 6.13
CA TYR A 22 1.29 20.41 4.70
C TYR A 22 2.79 20.43 4.41
N GLU A 23 3.58 21.12 5.24
CA GLU A 23 5.04 21.20 5.10
C GLU A 23 5.66 19.84 5.34
N ALA A 24 5.38 19.25 6.51
CA ALA A 24 5.86 17.92 6.87
C ALA A 24 5.40 16.87 5.84
N TRP A 25 4.17 17.01 5.34
CA TRP A 25 3.66 16.14 4.29
C TRP A 25 4.45 16.27 2.98
N GLN A 26 4.71 17.48 2.47
CA GLN A 26 5.49 17.65 1.24
C GLN A 26 6.93 17.17 1.39
N LEU A 27 7.59 17.50 2.50
CA LEU A 27 8.96 17.06 2.80
C LEU A 27 9.05 15.54 2.87
N SER A 28 8.08 14.87 3.48
CA SER A 28 8.03 13.39 3.49
C SER A 28 7.91 12.76 2.10
N ARG A 29 7.47 13.51 1.09
CA ARG A 29 7.42 13.09 -0.33
C ARG A 29 8.71 13.38 -1.09
N GLY A 30 9.71 13.98 -0.45
CA GLY A 30 10.90 14.51 -1.13
C GLY A 30 10.59 15.73 -2.00
N VAL A 31 9.52 16.47 -1.68
CA VAL A 31 9.18 17.72 -2.39
C VAL A 31 9.68 18.89 -1.56
N ASP A 32 10.83 19.45 -1.97
CA ASP A 32 11.47 20.56 -1.27
C ASP A 32 10.95 21.93 -1.72
N ALA A 33 10.36 22.01 -2.91
CA ALA A 33 9.83 23.24 -3.47
C ALA A 33 8.65 23.00 -4.42
N SER A 34 7.70 23.92 -4.42
CA SER A 34 6.58 23.97 -5.37
C SER A 34 6.48 25.35 -6.01
N GLY A 35 5.95 25.45 -7.22
CA GLY A 35 5.97 26.70 -7.96
C GLY A 35 5.20 26.68 -9.26
N TYR A 36 5.24 27.80 -9.98
CA TYR A 36 4.58 27.96 -11.27
C TYR A 36 5.61 28.13 -12.38
N LEU A 37 5.32 27.55 -13.55
CA LEU A 37 6.11 27.69 -14.77
C LEU A 37 5.94 29.11 -15.34
N LEU A 38 7.06 29.80 -15.58
CA LEU A 38 7.10 31.11 -16.24
C LEU A 38 7.26 30.97 -17.77
N GLY A 39 7.87 29.87 -18.21
CA GLY A 39 8.03 29.52 -19.62
C GLY A 39 8.72 28.17 -19.76
N TYR A 40 8.40 27.43 -20.81
CA TYR A 40 9.01 26.14 -21.11
C TYR A 40 9.32 26.00 -22.60
N ASP A 41 10.39 25.29 -22.89
CA ASP A 41 10.84 24.91 -24.23
C ASP A 41 11.10 23.40 -24.27
N VAL A 42 10.48 22.71 -25.23
CA VAL A 42 10.56 21.25 -25.35
C VAL A 42 11.66 20.91 -26.35
N GLN A 43 12.85 20.62 -25.83
CA GLN A 43 14.04 20.41 -26.67
C GLN A 43 14.14 18.99 -27.21
N SER A 44 13.62 18.00 -26.48
CA SER A 44 13.56 16.62 -26.95
C SER A 44 12.49 15.83 -26.21
N VAL A 45 11.90 14.83 -26.88
CA VAL A 45 11.10 13.81 -26.21
C VAL A 45 12.07 12.74 -25.72
N ASP A 46 12.09 12.52 -24.41
CA ASP A 46 12.89 11.42 -23.87
C ASP A 46 12.32 10.09 -24.37
N ARG A 47 13.18 9.22 -24.89
CA ARG A 47 12.84 7.89 -25.40
C ARG A 47 13.41 6.78 -24.53
N SER A 48 13.86 7.12 -23.31
CA SER A 48 14.30 6.17 -22.31
C SER A 48 13.22 5.11 -22.01
N LEU A 49 13.65 3.97 -21.48
CA LEU A 49 12.72 2.94 -21.01
C LEU A 49 11.79 3.49 -19.93
N GLU A 50 12.29 4.39 -19.08
CA GLU A 50 11.51 5.09 -18.06
C GLU A 50 10.39 5.94 -18.68
N ALA A 51 10.70 6.73 -19.72
CA ALA A 51 9.72 7.53 -20.44
C ALA A 51 8.62 6.67 -21.10
N LYS A 52 8.99 5.55 -21.73
CA LYS A 52 8.01 4.60 -22.31
C LYS A 52 7.12 3.95 -21.26
N LEU A 53 7.67 3.64 -20.09
CA LEU A 53 6.88 3.07 -18.99
C LEU A 53 5.91 4.10 -18.41
N ILE A 54 6.33 5.37 -18.30
CA ILE A 54 5.45 6.47 -17.90
C ILE A 54 4.32 6.65 -18.91
N GLU A 55 4.63 6.62 -20.21
CA GLU A 55 3.64 6.71 -21.29
C GLU A 55 2.64 5.54 -21.23
N PHE A 56 3.11 4.31 -21.07
CA PHE A 56 2.25 3.13 -20.89
C PHE A 56 1.32 3.26 -19.68
N ARG A 57 1.84 3.78 -18.55
CA ARG A 57 1.03 4.07 -17.36
C ARG A 57 -0.02 5.15 -17.67
N GLN A 58 0.35 6.23 -18.34
CA GLN A 58 -0.58 7.32 -18.71
C GLN A 58 -1.69 6.82 -19.64
N GLU A 59 -1.36 5.94 -20.60
CA GLU A 59 -2.36 5.28 -21.43
C GLU A 59 -3.31 4.40 -20.62
N GLY A 60 -2.77 3.66 -19.64
CA GLY A 60 -3.57 2.84 -18.72
C GLY A 60 -4.53 3.69 -17.89
N ILE A 61 -4.06 4.83 -17.36
CA ILE A 61 -4.89 5.81 -16.64
C ILE A 61 -5.96 6.38 -17.57
N ALA A 62 -5.60 6.78 -18.78
CA ALA A 62 -6.54 7.36 -19.75
C ALA A 62 -7.63 6.35 -20.15
N ARG A 63 -7.27 5.09 -20.38
CA ARG A 63 -8.23 4.00 -20.65
C ARG A 63 -9.15 3.75 -19.45
N ALA A 64 -8.59 3.71 -18.24
CA ALA A 64 -9.38 3.57 -17.02
C ALA A 64 -10.33 4.76 -16.82
N ALA A 65 -9.89 5.98 -17.10
CA ALA A 65 -10.70 7.18 -16.98
C ALA A 65 -11.81 7.27 -18.05
N ALA A 66 -11.62 6.63 -19.21
CA ALA A 66 -12.61 6.56 -20.28
C ALA A 66 -13.79 5.62 -19.98
N LEU A 67 -13.75 4.86 -18.88
CA LEU A 67 -14.85 3.98 -18.47
C LEU A 67 -16.12 4.81 -18.12
N PRO A 68 -17.31 4.38 -18.56
CA PRO A 68 -18.53 5.13 -18.34
C PRO A 68 -18.95 5.21 -16.86
N GLY A 69 -19.47 6.36 -16.45
CA GLY A 69 -20.05 6.57 -15.13
C GLY A 69 -19.04 6.70 -13.99
N LYS A 70 -19.39 6.19 -12.80
CA LYS A 70 -18.54 6.27 -11.60
C LYS A 70 -17.27 5.39 -11.71
N ALA A 71 -17.27 4.40 -12.59
CA ALA A 71 -16.12 3.52 -12.81
C ALA A 71 -14.90 4.31 -13.32
N GLY A 72 -15.08 5.25 -14.26
CA GLY A 72 -14.00 6.10 -14.77
C GLY A 72 -13.39 7.05 -13.74
N GLN A 73 -14.04 7.27 -12.59
CA GLN A 73 -13.48 8.05 -11.49
C GLN A 73 -12.75 7.15 -10.48
N ILE A 74 -13.31 5.98 -10.20
CA ILE A 74 -12.83 5.08 -9.14
C ILE A 74 -11.65 4.23 -9.61
N VAL A 75 -11.69 3.67 -10.83
CA VAL A 75 -10.66 2.74 -11.33
C VAL A 75 -9.27 3.39 -11.44
N PRO A 76 -9.12 4.64 -11.95
CA PRO A 76 -7.82 5.32 -11.95
C PRO A 76 -7.24 5.52 -10.54
N ALA A 77 -8.09 5.88 -9.57
CA ALA A 77 -7.68 6.04 -8.18
C ALA A 77 -7.25 4.69 -7.56
N LEU A 78 -8.01 3.62 -7.86
CA LEU A 78 -7.81 2.31 -7.27
C LEU A 78 -6.58 1.57 -7.83
N LEU A 79 -6.36 1.63 -9.15
CA LEU A 79 -5.28 0.90 -9.82
C LEU A 79 -3.98 1.69 -9.89
N PHE A 80 -4.10 2.98 -10.19
CA PHE A 80 -2.95 3.84 -10.48
C PHE A 80 -2.67 4.87 -9.39
N GLY A 81 -3.50 4.94 -8.35
CA GLY A 81 -3.37 5.93 -7.28
C GLY A 81 -3.76 7.33 -7.70
N GLU A 82 -4.39 7.48 -8.88
CA GLU A 82 -4.68 8.78 -9.48
C GLU A 82 -6.05 9.29 -9.02
N SER A 83 -6.07 9.97 -7.87
CA SER A 83 -7.30 10.54 -7.30
C SER A 83 -7.78 11.81 -8.03
N GLY A 84 -7.03 12.32 -9.02
CA GLY A 84 -7.36 13.55 -9.75
C GLY A 84 -8.71 13.50 -10.50
N TYR A 85 -9.19 12.31 -10.84
CA TYR A 85 -10.47 12.10 -11.53
C TYR A 85 -11.68 11.97 -10.60
N LEU A 86 -11.46 11.95 -9.27
CA LEU A 86 -12.55 11.79 -8.30
C LEU A 86 -13.25 13.13 -8.02
N ASN A 87 -14.57 13.19 -8.19
CA ASN A 87 -15.33 14.39 -7.85
C ASN A 87 -15.33 14.64 -6.33
N LYS A 88 -15.25 15.92 -5.90
CA LYS A 88 -15.22 16.32 -4.48
C LYS A 88 -16.39 15.75 -3.67
N LYS A 89 -17.59 15.63 -4.25
CA LYS A 89 -18.75 15.03 -3.58
C LYS A 89 -18.53 13.55 -3.27
N ALA A 90 -18.03 12.80 -4.26
CA ALA A 90 -17.70 11.40 -4.07
C ALA A 90 -16.60 11.23 -3.00
N TRP A 91 -15.57 12.08 -3.04
CA TRP A 91 -14.51 12.08 -2.02
C TRP A 91 -15.06 12.26 -0.60
N LEU A 92 -15.99 13.20 -0.39
CA LEU A 92 -16.63 13.42 0.91
C LEU A 92 -17.48 12.22 1.34
N ASP A 93 -18.24 11.60 0.44
CA ASP A 93 -19.04 10.41 0.75
C ASP A 93 -18.13 9.25 1.22
N PHE A 94 -17.00 9.05 0.54
CA PHE A 94 -16.02 8.05 0.94
C PHE A 94 -15.34 8.40 2.27
N GLN A 95 -15.14 9.69 2.55
CA GLN A 95 -14.53 10.17 3.79
C GLN A 95 -15.46 9.94 4.99
N MET A 96 -16.75 10.25 4.82
CA MET A 96 -17.79 10.02 5.84
C MET A 96 -18.00 8.54 6.15
N THR A 97 -17.88 7.69 5.14
CA THR A 97 -17.94 6.22 5.30
C THR A 97 -16.64 5.62 5.82
N GLY A 98 -15.56 6.40 5.91
CA GLY A 98 -14.24 5.94 6.36
C GLY A 98 -13.54 5.01 5.35
N THR A 99 -14.02 4.93 4.10
CA THR A 99 -13.50 4.02 3.06
C THR A 99 -12.51 4.69 2.10
N VAL A 100 -12.17 5.98 2.31
CA VAL A 100 -11.14 6.70 1.51
C VAL A 100 -9.81 5.95 1.46
N HIS A 101 -9.42 5.32 2.57
CA HIS A 101 -8.16 4.57 2.63
C HIS A 101 -8.15 3.34 1.70
N LEU A 102 -9.32 2.87 1.24
CA LEU A 102 -9.44 1.79 0.25
C LEU A 102 -9.37 2.31 -1.19
N LEU A 103 -9.69 3.59 -1.42
CA LEU A 103 -9.68 4.20 -2.76
C LEU A 103 -8.31 4.68 -3.21
N ILE A 104 -7.48 5.10 -2.25
CA ILE A 104 -6.08 5.39 -2.49
C ILE A 104 -5.37 4.03 -2.45
N VAL A 105 -4.60 3.66 -3.50
CA VAL A 105 -3.86 2.39 -3.58
C VAL A 105 -3.27 2.04 -2.20
N SER A 106 -3.96 1.13 -1.54
CA SER A 106 -3.69 0.71 -0.18
C SER A 106 -2.67 -0.43 -0.19
N GLY A 107 -1.93 -0.58 0.92
CA GLY A 107 -1.04 -1.72 1.11
C GLY A 107 -1.75 -3.07 1.01
N LEU A 108 -3.08 -3.10 1.08
CA LEU A 108 -3.93 -4.27 0.85
C LEU A 108 -3.86 -4.76 -0.60
N HIS A 109 -3.87 -3.85 -1.60
CA HIS A 109 -3.75 -4.23 -3.01
C HIS A 109 -2.39 -4.86 -3.30
N VAL A 110 -1.32 -4.24 -2.79
CA VAL A 110 0.05 -4.75 -2.87
C VAL A 110 0.13 -6.13 -2.20
N SER A 111 -0.36 -6.25 -0.97
CA SER A 111 -0.32 -7.50 -0.21
C SER A 111 -1.13 -8.62 -0.88
N PHE A 112 -2.29 -8.31 -1.46
CA PHE A 112 -3.12 -9.28 -2.18
C PHE A 112 -2.45 -9.76 -3.46
N LEU A 113 -1.85 -8.86 -4.24
CA LEU A 113 -1.08 -9.22 -5.43
C LEU A 113 0.10 -10.13 -5.09
N ILE A 114 0.86 -9.78 -4.04
CA ILE A 114 1.95 -10.64 -3.57
C ILE A 114 1.45 -11.99 -3.04
N LEU A 115 0.32 -12.04 -2.34
CA LEU A 115 -0.29 -13.30 -1.90
C LEU A 115 -0.68 -14.17 -3.10
N LEU A 116 -1.26 -13.58 -4.14
CA LEU A 116 -1.62 -14.27 -5.37
C LEU A 116 -0.38 -14.80 -6.10
N VAL A 117 0.66 -13.97 -6.25
CA VAL A 117 1.96 -14.37 -6.80
C VAL A 117 2.57 -15.50 -5.97
N MET A 118 2.55 -15.40 -4.63
CA MET A 118 3.02 -16.48 -3.75
C MET A 118 2.22 -17.77 -3.91
N LEU A 119 0.89 -17.70 -4.02
CA LEU A 119 0.05 -18.89 -4.19
C LEU A 119 0.36 -19.59 -5.51
N ILE A 120 0.45 -18.83 -6.60
CA ILE A 120 0.81 -19.34 -7.94
C ILE A 120 2.23 -19.92 -7.90
N TRP A 121 3.19 -19.17 -7.35
CA TRP A 121 4.58 -19.60 -7.22
C TRP A 121 4.73 -20.86 -6.37
N ARG A 122 3.93 -21.00 -5.31
CA ARG A 122 3.88 -22.22 -4.49
C ARG A 122 3.38 -23.43 -5.28
N GLN A 123 2.48 -23.26 -6.24
CA GLN A 123 2.10 -24.37 -7.13
C GLN A 123 3.26 -24.76 -8.06
N PHE A 124 4.01 -23.79 -8.59
CA PHE A 124 5.22 -24.08 -9.35
C PHE A 124 6.29 -24.81 -8.53
N ILE A 125 6.54 -24.39 -7.29
CA ILE A 125 7.44 -25.10 -6.36
C ILE A 125 6.91 -26.51 -6.06
N ARG A 126 5.60 -26.67 -5.84
CA ARG A 126 5.01 -28.00 -5.61
C ARG A 126 5.16 -28.91 -6.82
N LEU A 127 4.97 -28.39 -8.02
CA LEU A 127 5.18 -29.12 -9.27
C LEU A 127 6.64 -29.49 -9.47
N GLU A 128 7.58 -28.58 -9.16
CA GLU A 128 9.02 -28.86 -9.19
C GLU A 128 9.41 -29.94 -8.17
N VAL A 129 8.92 -29.87 -6.92
CA VAL A 129 9.21 -30.87 -5.88
C VAL A 129 8.56 -32.24 -6.19
N LEU A 130 7.45 -32.25 -6.93
CA LEU A 130 6.83 -33.46 -7.47
C LEU A 130 7.65 -34.06 -8.63
N LEU A 131 8.35 -33.24 -9.41
CA LEU A 131 9.14 -33.65 -10.57
C LEU A 131 10.63 -33.89 -10.26
N PHE A 132 11.20 -33.25 -9.23
CA PHE A 132 12.60 -33.31 -8.83
C PHE A 132 12.75 -33.41 -7.31
N SER A 133 13.70 -34.26 -6.87
CA SER A 133 13.91 -34.59 -5.45
C SER A 133 14.14 -33.35 -4.56
N SER A 134 13.48 -33.37 -3.39
CA SER A 134 13.24 -32.26 -2.44
C SER A 134 14.49 -31.55 -1.87
N SER A 135 15.71 -32.02 -2.15
CA SER A 135 16.89 -31.55 -1.42
C SER A 135 17.48 -30.23 -1.95
N HIS A 136 17.21 -29.85 -3.20
CA HIS A 136 17.88 -28.71 -3.86
C HIS A 136 16.98 -27.92 -4.83
N SER A 137 15.72 -27.66 -4.49
CA SER A 137 14.84 -26.83 -5.35
C SER A 137 15.43 -25.43 -5.55
N VAL A 138 15.71 -25.10 -6.81
CA VAL A 138 16.29 -23.82 -7.23
C VAL A 138 15.23 -22.73 -7.14
N LEU A 139 13.97 -23.05 -7.43
CA LEU A 139 12.87 -22.08 -7.35
C LEU A 139 12.67 -21.56 -5.93
N MET A 140 12.90 -22.38 -4.90
CA MET A 140 12.78 -21.94 -3.51
C MET A 140 13.80 -20.84 -3.15
N ARG A 141 14.98 -20.83 -3.79
CA ARG A 141 16.00 -19.78 -3.65
C ARG A 141 15.69 -18.54 -4.49
N LEU A 142 14.96 -18.69 -5.60
CA LEU A 142 14.56 -17.58 -6.48
C LEU A 142 13.27 -16.89 -6.02
N THR A 143 12.48 -17.50 -5.14
CA THR A 143 11.26 -16.91 -4.56
C THR A 143 11.41 -15.46 -4.09
N PRO A 144 12.42 -15.08 -3.28
CA PRO A 144 12.56 -13.70 -2.82
C PRO A 144 12.83 -12.72 -3.97
N ILE A 145 13.61 -13.11 -4.98
CA ILE A 145 13.93 -12.27 -6.14
C ILE A 145 12.68 -12.00 -6.96
N ILE A 146 11.85 -13.03 -7.16
CA ILE A 146 10.61 -12.91 -7.95
C ILE A 146 9.56 -12.09 -7.20
N LEU A 147 9.41 -12.29 -5.89
CA LEU A 147 8.51 -11.48 -5.08
C LEU A 147 8.95 -10.01 -5.03
N LEU A 148 10.26 -9.75 -4.89
CA LEU A 148 10.81 -8.40 -4.92
C LEU A 148 10.61 -7.76 -6.30
N GLY A 149 10.86 -8.51 -7.39
CA GLY A 149 10.62 -8.05 -8.76
C GLY A 149 9.15 -7.71 -9.02
N ALA A 150 8.22 -8.56 -8.57
CA ALA A 150 6.78 -8.31 -8.68
C ALA A 150 6.35 -7.09 -7.84
N CYS A 151 6.89 -6.93 -6.63
CA CYS A 151 6.63 -5.78 -5.77
C CYS A 151 7.12 -4.48 -6.41
N LEU A 152 8.33 -4.48 -6.96
CA LEU A 152 8.92 -3.34 -7.66
C LEU A 152 8.12 -2.99 -8.92
N LEU A 153 7.77 -3.98 -9.73
CA LEU A 153 6.98 -3.78 -10.94
C LEU A 153 5.61 -3.19 -10.62
N TYR A 154 4.91 -3.73 -9.62
CA TYR A 154 3.62 -3.20 -9.20
C TYR A 154 3.74 -1.80 -8.58
N SER A 155 4.73 -1.57 -7.72
CA SER A 155 4.98 -0.25 -7.13
C SER A 155 5.22 0.81 -8.20
N TYR A 156 5.98 0.46 -9.23
CA TYR A 156 6.24 1.30 -10.38
C TYR A 156 4.97 1.54 -11.22
N MET A 157 4.20 0.48 -11.54
CA MET A 157 2.94 0.60 -12.29
C MET A 157 1.91 1.44 -11.55
N ALA A 158 1.82 1.29 -10.22
CA ALA A 158 0.98 2.09 -9.33
C ALA A 158 1.53 3.52 -9.12
N GLY A 159 2.65 3.88 -9.75
CA GLY A 159 3.13 5.27 -9.87
C GLY A 159 3.98 5.71 -8.71
N MET A 160 4.48 4.74 -7.94
CA MET A 160 5.26 4.98 -6.74
C MET A 160 4.61 6.01 -5.83
N GLY A 161 3.28 5.97 -5.69
CA GLY A 161 2.59 6.76 -4.68
C GLY A 161 3.18 6.48 -3.31
N VAL A 162 3.27 7.49 -2.44
CA VAL A 162 3.92 7.40 -1.13
C VAL A 162 3.41 6.22 -0.29
N ALA A 163 2.11 5.93 -0.35
CA ALA A 163 1.52 4.78 0.33
C ALA A 163 2.04 3.44 -0.23
N VAL A 164 2.15 3.34 -1.56
CA VAL A 164 2.61 2.15 -2.29
C VAL A 164 4.09 1.91 -2.05
N GLN A 165 4.92 2.95 -2.13
CA GLN A 165 6.35 2.87 -1.81
C GLN A 165 6.57 2.32 -0.41
N ARG A 166 5.82 2.81 0.59
CA ARG A 166 5.92 2.34 1.97
C ARG A 166 5.50 0.89 2.12
N SER A 167 4.32 0.51 1.62
CA SER A 167 3.88 -0.88 1.70
C SER A 167 4.81 -1.82 0.94
N GLY A 168 5.35 -1.37 -0.20
CA GLY A 168 6.31 -2.11 -1.00
C GLY A 168 7.63 -2.29 -0.28
N LEU A 169 8.17 -1.23 0.33
CA LEU A 169 9.37 -1.31 1.17
C LEU A 169 9.17 -2.21 2.38
N MET A 170 8.06 -2.05 3.11
CA MET A 170 7.76 -2.90 4.27
C MET A 170 7.68 -4.37 3.87
N LEU A 171 7.04 -4.66 2.74
CA LEU A 171 6.88 -6.02 2.26
C LEU A 171 8.19 -6.58 1.67
N ALA A 172 8.96 -5.79 0.94
CA ALA A 172 10.31 -6.14 0.48
C ALA A 172 11.21 -6.52 1.66
N MET A 173 11.20 -5.72 2.73
CA MET A 173 11.96 -6.01 3.94
C MET A 173 11.41 -7.23 4.68
N ALA A 174 10.09 -7.41 4.74
CA ALA A 174 9.48 -8.61 5.33
C ALA A 174 9.88 -9.89 4.57
N ILE A 175 9.98 -9.83 3.24
CA ILE A 175 10.49 -10.93 2.41
C ILE A 175 11.97 -11.17 2.75
N LEU A 176 12.81 -10.14 2.76
CA LEU A 176 14.23 -10.28 3.07
C LEU A 176 14.48 -10.89 4.45
N VAL A 177 13.73 -10.45 5.47
CA VAL A 177 13.83 -10.99 6.83
C VAL A 177 13.30 -12.42 6.90
N SER A 178 12.15 -12.72 6.27
CA SER A 178 11.56 -14.06 6.26
C SER A 178 12.44 -15.11 5.57
N PHE A 179 13.17 -14.70 4.53
CA PHE A 179 14.12 -15.57 3.81
C PHE A 179 15.55 -15.50 4.37
N SER A 180 15.80 -14.64 5.36
CA SER A 180 17.03 -14.72 6.15
C SER A 180 17.06 -16.05 6.88
N ARG A 181 18.21 -16.73 6.92
CA ARG A 181 18.35 -18.07 7.55
C ARG A 181 18.27 -18.06 9.08
N TYR A 182 17.80 -16.97 9.64
CA TYR A 182 17.83 -16.69 11.05
C TYR A 182 16.41 -16.81 11.61
N HIS A 183 16.25 -17.56 12.71
CA HIS A 183 14.93 -17.81 13.31
C HIS A 183 14.48 -16.58 14.09
N TRP A 184 13.94 -15.58 13.39
CA TRP A 184 13.46 -14.36 14.01
C TRP A 184 12.02 -14.55 14.46
N SER A 185 11.69 -14.03 15.64
CA SER A 185 10.28 -13.97 16.01
C SER A 185 9.57 -13.02 15.03
N LEU A 186 8.25 -13.20 14.87
CA LEU A 186 7.45 -12.30 14.03
C LEU A 186 7.55 -10.85 14.52
N PHE A 187 7.75 -10.66 15.83
CA PHE A 187 7.90 -9.34 16.44
C PHE A 187 9.27 -8.71 16.14
N ASP A 188 10.35 -9.50 16.20
CA ASP A 188 11.69 -9.02 15.82
C ASP A 188 11.71 -8.63 14.35
N SER A 189 11.08 -9.44 13.49
CA SER A 189 10.98 -9.15 12.06
C SER A 189 10.27 -7.82 11.80
N TRP A 190 9.19 -7.55 12.52
CA TRP A 190 8.45 -6.28 12.44
C TRP A 190 9.29 -5.07 12.88
N LEU A 191 10.04 -5.19 13.98
CA LEU A 191 10.96 -4.15 14.45
C LEU A 191 12.07 -3.86 13.44
N TRP A 192 12.64 -4.90 12.83
CA TRP A 192 13.69 -4.75 11.83
C TRP A 192 13.19 -4.08 10.55
N VAL A 193 11.97 -4.41 10.11
CA VAL A 193 11.32 -3.72 8.99
C VAL A 193 11.14 -2.24 9.31
N MET A 194 10.68 -1.91 10.53
CA MET A 194 10.54 -0.52 10.97
C MET A 194 11.87 0.22 10.95
N TRP A 195 12.92 -0.39 11.49
CA TRP A 195 14.25 0.18 11.55
C TRP A 195 14.84 0.42 10.15
N MET A 196 14.78 -0.57 9.26
CA MET A 196 15.31 -0.43 7.89
C MET A 196 14.59 0.66 7.09
N VAL A 197 13.26 0.78 7.23
CA VAL A 197 12.50 1.85 6.55
C VAL A 197 12.94 3.24 7.03
N LEU A 198 13.14 3.41 8.34
CA LEU A 198 13.60 4.68 8.92
C LEU A 198 15.05 5.02 8.55
N VAL A 199 15.92 4.02 8.38
CA VAL A 199 17.30 4.22 7.92
C VAL A 199 17.33 4.68 6.46
N ILE A 200 16.48 4.11 5.60
CA ILE A 200 16.44 4.46 4.17
C ILE A 200 15.80 5.83 3.97
N ASN A 201 14.71 6.13 4.68
CA ASN A 201 14.04 7.42 4.58
C ASN A 201 13.54 7.88 5.96
N PRO A 202 14.35 8.68 6.69
CA PRO A 202 13.99 9.14 8.04
C PRO A 202 12.78 10.08 8.03
N LEU A 203 12.52 10.78 6.92
CA LEU A 203 11.40 11.72 6.78
C LEU A 203 10.04 11.01 6.77
N VAL A 204 10.01 9.68 6.61
CA VAL A 204 8.78 8.89 6.66
C VAL A 204 8.11 8.95 8.05
N SER A 205 8.88 9.20 9.13
CA SER A 205 8.32 9.31 10.49
C SER A 205 7.36 10.48 10.66
N LEU A 206 7.51 11.53 9.85
CA LEU A 206 6.64 12.71 9.84
C LEU A 206 5.27 12.39 9.23
N PHE A 207 5.17 11.30 8.48
CA PHE A 207 3.93 10.90 7.84
C PHE A 207 3.06 10.10 8.80
N VAL A 208 1.91 10.67 9.16
CA VAL A 208 0.91 10.06 10.04
C VAL A 208 0.56 8.61 9.64
N GLY A 209 0.32 8.36 8.35
CA GLY A 209 0.01 7.02 7.82
C GLY A 209 1.09 5.94 8.01
N PHE A 210 2.35 6.31 8.26
CA PHE A 210 3.40 5.33 8.63
C PHE A 210 3.07 4.70 9.98
N TRP A 211 2.75 5.53 10.98
CA TRP A 211 2.37 5.09 12.33
C TRP A 211 1.09 4.26 12.30
N PHE A 212 0.08 4.66 11.53
CA PHE A 212 -1.13 3.86 11.32
C PHE A 212 -0.83 2.46 10.76
N SER A 213 0.08 2.35 9.79
CA SER A 213 0.43 1.06 9.18
C SER A 213 1.18 0.15 10.15
N PHE A 214 2.22 0.67 10.82
CA PHE A 214 3.00 -0.10 11.78
C PHE A 214 2.19 -0.49 13.01
N ALA A 215 1.36 0.40 13.55
CA ALA A 215 0.47 0.11 14.67
C ALA A 215 -0.55 -0.98 14.33
N ALA A 216 -1.13 -0.95 13.12
CA ALA A 216 -2.07 -1.97 12.66
C ALA A 216 -1.41 -3.36 12.53
N VAL A 217 -0.21 -3.43 11.96
CA VAL A 217 0.53 -4.70 11.85
C VAL A 217 0.97 -5.18 13.23
N GLY A 218 1.49 -4.29 14.07
CA GLY A 218 1.94 -4.62 15.43
C GLY A 218 0.82 -5.16 16.30
N SER A 219 -0.39 -4.58 16.23
CA SER A 219 -1.53 -5.08 17.01
C SER A 219 -2.05 -6.42 16.52
N LEU A 220 -2.04 -6.66 15.21
CA LEU A 220 -2.36 -7.98 14.65
C LEU A 220 -1.34 -9.03 15.10
N LEU A 221 -0.05 -8.69 15.10
CA LEU A 221 1.00 -9.59 15.58
C LEU A 221 0.83 -9.88 17.07
N LEU A 222 0.59 -8.87 17.90
CA LEU A 222 0.38 -9.03 19.35
C LEU A 222 -0.86 -9.89 19.64
N ALA A 223 -1.96 -9.64 18.92
CA ALA A 223 -3.19 -10.40 19.07
C ALA A 223 -3.05 -11.87 18.64
N HIS A 224 -2.21 -12.16 17.65
CA HIS A 224 -1.93 -13.54 17.23
C HIS A 224 -0.86 -14.22 18.10
N ALA A 225 0.10 -13.47 18.64
CA ALA A 225 1.15 -14.00 19.53
C ALA A 225 0.59 -14.49 20.87
N GLY A 226 -0.52 -13.91 21.35
CA GLY A 226 -1.19 -14.31 22.59
C GLY A 226 -2.15 -15.51 22.47
N ILE A 227 -2.45 -15.99 21.26
CA ILE A 227 -3.39 -17.12 21.07
C ILE A 227 -2.61 -18.43 21.16
N ILE A 228 -2.54 -19.01 22.36
CA ILE A 228 -2.24 -20.43 22.54
C ILE A 228 -3.38 -21.19 21.87
N ARG A 229 -3.07 -21.76 20.70
CA ARG A 229 -4.03 -22.42 19.81
C ARG A 229 -4.58 -23.67 20.48
N THR A 230 -5.60 -23.51 21.31
CA THR A 230 -6.42 -24.64 21.77
C THR A 230 -7.28 -25.01 20.57
N PHE A 231 -6.86 -26.03 19.81
CA PHE A 231 -7.61 -26.57 18.68
C PHE A 231 -8.95 -27.14 19.18
N ARG A 232 -9.96 -26.28 19.37
CA ARG A 232 -11.33 -26.71 19.63
C ARG A 232 -12.04 -26.85 18.28
N ASN A 233 -12.38 -28.10 17.95
CA ASN A 233 -13.07 -28.56 16.75
C ASN A 233 -14.41 -27.83 16.50
N SER A 234 -14.38 -26.66 15.87
CA SER A 234 -15.59 -26.10 15.25
C SER A 234 -15.20 -25.30 14.00
N ILE A 235 -15.21 -26.00 12.87
CA ILE A 235 -14.78 -25.53 11.54
C ILE A 235 -15.64 -24.36 11.02
N ILE A 236 -16.82 -24.15 11.60
CA ILE A 236 -17.82 -23.16 11.16
C ILE A 236 -17.74 -21.87 12.01
N SER A 237 -17.55 -21.98 13.33
CA SER A 237 -17.42 -20.80 14.22
C SER A 237 -16.06 -20.10 14.07
N GLY A 238 -14.98 -20.85 13.82
CA GLY A 238 -13.64 -20.27 13.64
C GLY A 238 -13.47 -19.42 12.38
N LYS A 239 -14.23 -19.69 11.30
CA LYS A 239 -14.14 -18.93 10.03
C LYS A 239 -14.73 -17.54 10.13
N ILE A 240 -15.82 -17.38 10.89
CA ILE A 240 -16.45 -16.07 11.13
C ILE A 240 -15.57 -15.25 12.07
N GLU A 241 -15.01 -15.90 13.09
CA GLU A 241 -14.05 -15.31 14.04
C GLU A 241 -12.76 -14.79 13.39
N LEU A 242 -12.27 -15.49 12.37
CA LEU A 242 -11.17 -15.03 11.53
C LEU A 242 -11.49 -13.78 10.69
N LEU A 243 -12.77 -13.50 10.42
CA LEU A 243 -13.17 -12.37 9.57
C LEU A 243 -13.37 -11.09 10.40
N TYR A 244 -14.08 -11.18 11.55
CA TYR A 244 -14.40 -10.00 12.35
C TYR A 244 -13.28 -9.59 13.33
N ARG A 245 -12.54 -10.54 13.93
CA ARG A 245 -11.54 -10.20 14.96
C ARG A 245 -10.45 -9.25 14.47
N PRO A 246 -9.83 -9.45 13.29
CA PRO A 246 -8.78 -8.56 12.81
C PRO A 246 -9.28 -7.12 12.66
N GLN A 247 -10.51 -6.92 12.19
CA GLN A 247 -11.11 -5.60 11.99
C GLN A 247 -11.36 -4.89 13.31
N TRP A 248 -11.86 -5.60 14.33
CA TRP A 248 -12.06 -5.03 15.66
C TRP A 248 -10.73 -4.70 16.35
N ILE A 249 -9.72 -5.58 16.25
CA ILE A 249 -8.39 -5.35 16.82
C ILE A 249 -7.76 -4.10 16.20
N VAL A 250 -7.75 -4.02 14.87
CA VAL A 250 -7.19 -2.87 14.16
C VAL A 250 -8.01 -1.61 14.47
N PHE A 251 -9.33 -1.68 14.47
CA PHE A 251 -10.19 -0.53 14.79
C PHE A 251 -9.90 0.01 16.20
N LEU A 252 -9.90 -0.85 17.22
CA LEU A 252 -9.62 -0.47 18.61
C LEU A 252 -8.20 0.08 18.80
N THR A 253 -7.23 -0.50 18.11
CA THR A 253 -5.82 -0.03 18.17
C THR A 253 -5.68 1.33 17.51
N LEU A 254 -6.33 1.53 16.36
CA LEU A 254 -6.19 2.75 15.57
C LEU A 254 -7.08 3.87 16.09
N LEU A 255 -8.15 3.60 16.84
CA LEU A 255 -9.04 4.62 17.41
C LEU A 255 -8.31 5.70 18.23
N PRO A 256 -7.43 5.38 19.20
CA PRO A 256 -6.65 6.40 19.92
C PRO A 256 -5.69 7.16 18.98
N LEU A 257 -5.14 6.50 17.96
CA LEU A 257 -4.31 7.16 16.95
C LEU A 257 -5.13 8.12 16.07
N LEU A 258 -6.32 7.71 15.63
CA LEU A 258 -7.27 8.53 14.87
C LEU A 258 -7.67 9.75 15.69
N TRP A 259 -7.91 9.56 16.99
CA TRP A 259 -8.23 10.66 17.89
C TRP A 259 -7.05 11.61 18.09
N LEU A 260 -5.84 11.07 18.31
CA LEU A 260 -4.61 11.86 18.46
C LEU A 260 -4.30 12.69 17.21
N PHE A 261 -4.48 12.11 16.02
CA PHE A 261 -4.27 12.76 14.73
C PHE A 261 -5.54 13.44 14.18
N GLN A 262 -6.59 13.56 14.99
CA GLN A 262 -7.90 14.17 14.70
C GLN A 262 -8.49 13.77 13.33
N GLN A 263 -8.29 12.51 12.94
CA GLN A 263 -8.86 11.95 11.72
C GLN A 263 -10.32 11.53 11.98
N PRO A 264 -11.23 11.73 11.01
CA PRO A 264 -12.61 11.31 11.15
C PRO A 264 -12.69 9.78 11.31
N ALA A 265 -13.13 9.34 12.50
CA ALA A 265 -13.37 7.93 12.80
C ALA A 265 -14.87 7.64 12.70
N SER A 266 -15.27 6.90 11.66
CA SER A 266 -16.66 6.47 11.50
C SER A 266 -16.82 5.04 12.02
N LEU A 267 -17.74 4.81 12.96
CA LEU A 267 -18.09 3.45 13.41
C LEU A 267 -18.64 2.60 12.25
N PHE A 268 -19.28 3.25 11.27
CA PHE A 268 -19.74 2.61 10.05
C PHE A 268 -18.60 2.06 9.19
N SER A 269 -17.36 2.55 9.39
CA SER A 269 -16.19 2.04 8.64
C SER A 269 -15.91 0.57 8.92
N VAL A 270 -16.15 0.05 10.13
CA VAL A 270 -15.90 -1.36 10.46
C VAL A 270 -16.83 -2.28 9.65
N LEU A 271 -18.13 -1.95 9.65
CA LEU A 271 -19.15 -2.67 8.90
C LEU A 271 -18.95 -2.55 7.39
N LEU A 272 -18.60 -1.36 6.90
CA LEU A 272 -18.36 -1.14 5.48
C LEU A 272 -17.06 -1.80 5.02
N ASN A 273 -15.98 -1.77 5.81
CA ASN A 273 -14.73 -2.46 5.49
C ASN A 273 -14.90 -3.99 5.50
N MET A 274 -15.78 -4.54 6.34
CA MET A 274 -16.16 -5.97 6.31
C MET A 274 -16.65 -6.41 4.94
N LEU A 275 -17.40 -5.56 4.24
CA LEU A 275 -17.96 -5.86 2.93
C LEU A 275 -17.04 -5.39 1.80
N ALA A 276 -16.46 -4.19 1.95
CA ALA A 276 -15.67 -3.52 0.94
C ALA A 276 -14.33 -4.22 0.70
N ILE A 277 -13.65 -4.72 1.73
CA ILE A 277 -12.35 -5.39 1.56
C ILE A 277 -12.49 -6.69 0.74
N PRO A 278 -13.41 -7.63 1.06
CA PRO A 278 -13.61 -8.81 0.23
C PRO A 278 -14.06 -8.47 -1.19
N LEU A 279 -14.97 -7.49 -1.34
CA LEU A 279 -15.49 -7.11 -2.64
C LEU A 279 -14.39 -6.47 -3.51
N LEU A 280 -13.55 -5.63 -2.93
CA LEU A 280 -12.38 -5.07 -3.61
C LEU A 280 -11.37 -6.16 -3.99
N ALA A 281 -11.03 -7.03 -3.04
CA ALA A 281 -10.00 -8.05 -3.24
C ALA A 281 -10.40 -9.13 -4.26
N PHE A 282 -11.64 -9.64 -4.17
CA PHE A 282 -12.09 -10.80 -4.96
C PHE A 282 -12.90 -10.45 -6.20
N VAL A 283 -13.48 -9.25 -6.28
CA VAL A 283 -14.32 -8.85 -7.41
C VAL A 283 -13.64 -7.74 -8.19
N ILE A 284 -13.37 -6.60 -7.56
CA ILE A 284 -12.94 -5.42 -8.31
C ILE A 284 -11.53 -5.59 -8.88
N LEU A 285 -10.56 -6.00 -8.06
CA LEU A 285 -9.17 -6.16 -8.52
C LEU A 285 -8.95 -7.19 -9.63
N PRO A 286 -9.58 -8.38 -9.62
CA PRO A 286 -9.39 -9.34 -10.71
C PRO A 286 -10.17 -8.97 -11.99
N LEU A 287 -11.20 -8.12 -11.90
CA LEU A 287 -11.99 -7.66 -13.06
C LEU A 287 -11.46 -6.38 -13.71
N SER A 288 -10.57 -5.65 -13.03
CA SER A 288 -9.98 -4.38 -13.46
C SER A 288 -8.64 -4.57 -14.15
#